data_AF-A0A955EBY7-F1
#
_entry.id   AF-A0A955EBY7-F1
#
_cell.length_a   1.000
_cell.length_b   1.000
_cell.length_c   1.000
_cell.angle_alpha   90.00
_cell.angle_beta   90.00
_cell.angle_gamma   90.00
#
_symmetry.space_group_name_H-M   'P 1'
#
loop_
_entity.id
_entity.type
_entity.pdbx_description
1 polymer ?
#
loop_
_entity_poly.entity_id
_entity_poly.type
_entity_poly.pdbx_seq_one_letter_code
_entity_poly.pdbx_strand_id
1 'polypeptide(L)'
;MPDKSLMEVFPTPGDEPFVVEHVNEEFTSVCPVTGHPDFGTITVRFSPRGKKAGGLCVELKSLKLYFQSFRNEGIYYEAVT
;
A
#
# COMPACT_ATOMS: atom_id res chain seq x y z
N MET A 1 -10.92 -10.43 2.75
CA MET A 1 -9.68 -10.28 1.95
C MET A 1 -9.57 -8.82 1.54
N PRO A 2 -8.36 -8.23 1.57
CA PRO A 2 -8.16 -6.81 1.30
C PRO A 2 -8.63 -6.42 -0.11
N ASP A 3 -9.30 -5.28 -0.21
CA ASP A 3 -9.99 -4.86 -1.42
C ASP A 3 -9.04 -4.15 -2.38
N LYS A 4 -8.54 -4.90 -3.38
CA LYS A 4 -7.65 -4.38 -4.43
C LYS A 4 -8.34 -3.38 -5.36
N SER A 5 -9.68 -3.36 -5.41
CA SER A 5 -10.42 -2.45 -6.28
C SER A 5 -10.35 -0.99 -5.81
N LEU A 6 -9.95 -0.76 -4.56
CA LEU A 6 -9.73 0.57 -3.99
C LEU A 6 -8.50 1.28 -4.57
N MET A 7 -7.58 0.56 -5.20
CA MET A 7 -6.30 1.11 -5.66
C MET A 7 -6.47 1.99 -6.90
N GLU A 8 -5.99 3.23 -6.81
CA GLU A 8 -5.96 4.19 -7.90
C GLU A 8 -4.52 4.55 -8.26
N VAL A 9 -4.33 4.98 -9.51
CA VAL A 9 -3.03 5.40 -10.05
C VAL A 9 -3.17 6.68 -10.84
N PHE A 10 -2.10 7.46 -10.91
CA PHE A 10 -2.02 8.66 -11.73
C PHE A 10 -0.71 8.68 -12.55
N PRO A 11 -0.65 9.42 -13.67
CA PRO A 11 0.57 9.51 -14.48
C PRO A 11 1.75 10.03 -13.68
N THR A 12 2.92 9.42 -13.86
CA THR A 12 4.17 9.90 -13.25
C THR A 12 4.40 11.39 -13.57
N PRO A 13 4.86 12.22 -12.59
CA PRO A 13 5.00 13.66 -12.77
C PRO A 13 6.10 14.08 -13.76
N GLY A 14 7.10 13.23 -14.00
CA GLY A 14 8.23 13.54 -14.89
C GLY A 14 8.87 12.31 -15.53
N ASP A 15 9.89 12.54 -16.36
CA ASP A 15 10.67 11.48 -16.99
C ASP A 15 11.95 11.14 -16.22
N GLU A 16 12.46 12.08 -15.42
CA GLU A 16 13.65 11.87 -14.61
C GLU A 16 13.41 10.78 -13.55
N PRO A 17 14.39 9.88 -13.30
CA PRO A 17 14.26 8.89 -12.23
C PRO A 17 14.13 9.53 -10.86
N PHE A 18 13.18 9.04 -10.05
CA PHE A 18 13.04 9.40 -8.65
C PHE A 18 12.50 8.20 -7.86
N VAL A 19 12.73 8.22 -6.55
CA VAL A 19 12.19 7.22 -5.62
C VAL A 19 11.00 7.81 -4.90
N VAL A 20 9.90 7.07 -4.86
CA VAL A 20 8.76 7.32 -3.98
C VAL A 20 8.90 6.42 -2.76
N GLU A 21 8.74 6.99 -1.58
CA GLU A 21 8.63 6.27 -0.32
C GLU A 21 7.33 6.68 0.37
N HIS A 22 6.45 5.71 0.60
CA HIS A 22 5.26 5.88 1.43
C HIS A 22 5.49 5.11 2.74
N VAL A 23 5.39 5.82 3.87
CA VAL A 23 5.44 5.23 5.20
C VAL A 23 4.03 5.29 5.78
N ASN A 24 3.39 4.14 5.95
CA ASN A 24 2.10 4.02 6.62
C ASN A 24 2.29 3.47 8.02
N GLU A 25 2.22 4.34 9.02
CA GLU A 25 2.38 4.02 10.44
C GLU A 25 1.09 3.50 11.08
N GLU A 26 -0.02 3.50 10.34
CA GLU A 26 -1.37 3.16 10.84
C GLU A 26 -1.87 1.78 10.35
N PHE A 27 -0.97 0.89 9.90
CA PHE A 27 -1.40 -0.44 9.48
C PHE A 27 -1.86 -1.29 10.66
N THR A 28 -2.98 -1.99 10.49
CA THR A 28 -3.52 -2.91 11.49
C THR A 28 -4.32 -4.02 10.82
N SER A 29 -4.32 -5.19 11.46
CA SER A 29 -5.09 -6.37 11.07
C SER A 29 -5.44 -7.19 12.31
N VAL A 30 -6.01 -8.38 12.13
CA VAL A 30 -6.34 -9.29 13.22
C VAL A 30 -5.48 -10.55 13.14
N CYS A 31 -4.96 -11.02 14.27
CA CYS A 31 -4.26 -12.29 14.35
C CYS A 31 -5.24 -13.43 14.01
N PRO A 32 -4.96 -14.27 12.99
CA PRO A 32 -5.88 -15.30 12.53
C PRO A 32 -6.12 -16.42 13.57
N VAL A 33 -5.24 -16.55 14.56
CA VAL A 33 -5.33 -17.55 15.62
C VAL A 33 -6.09 -17.04 16.84
N THR A 34 -5.82 -15.81 17.27
CA THR A 34 -6.28 -15.30 18.58
C THR A 34 -7.38 -14.25 18.47
N GLY A 35 -7.57 -13.65 17.30
CA GLY A 35 -8.48 -12.51 17.14
C GLY A 35 -7.95 -11.20 17.74
N HIS A 36 -6.72 -11.17 18.26
CA HIS A 36 -6.11 -9.95 18.80
C HIS A 36 -5.71 -8.99 17.66
N PRO A 37 -5.86 -7.68 17.82
CA PRO A 37 -5.38 -6.73 16.83
C PRO A 37 -3.86 -6.69 16.79
N ASP A 38 -3.31 -6.70 15.58
CA ASP A 38 -1.89 -6.48 15.32
C ASP A 38 -1.69 -5.07 14.74
N PHE A 39 -0.55 -4.45 15.05
CA PHE A 39 -0.18 -3.12 14.56
C PHE A 39 1.23 -3.13 13.96
N GLY A 40 1.41 -2.39 12.86
CA GLY A 40 2.69 -2.34 12.18
C GLY A 40 2.86 -1.08 11.34
N THR A 41 4.09 -0.87 10.88
CA THR A 41 4.43 0.15 9.90
C THR A 41 4.75 -0.53 8.57
N ILE A 42 4.08 -0.10 7.50
CA ILE A 42 4.38 -0.56 6.14
C ILE A 42 5.12 0.53 5.38
N THR A 43 6.31 0.20 4.90
CA THR A 43 7.10 1.06 4.02
C THR A 43 7.01 0.52 2.59
N VAL A 44 6.44 1.32 1.69
CA VAL A 44 6.42 1.02 0.24
C VAL A 44 7.41 1.93 -0.47
N ARG A 45 8.45 1.34 -1.08
CA ARG A 45 9.44 2.06 -1.89
C ARG A 45 9.40 1.57 -3.32
N PHE A 46 9.29 2.51 -4.26
CA PHE A 46 9.30 2.18 -5.70
C PHE A 46 9.88 3.33 -6.52
N SER A 47 10.37 3.00 -7.72
CA SER A 47 10.78 3.96 -8.74
C SER A 47 9.85 3.79 -9.94
N PRO A 48 8.93 4.73 -10.20
CA PRO A 48 8.10 4.64 -11.39
C PRO A 48 8.94 4.86 -12.65
N ARG A 49 8.47 4.33 -13.78
CA ARG A 49 9.03 4.67 -15.10
C ARG A 49 8.75 6.14 -15.42
N GLY A 50 9.50 6.71 -16.37
CA GLY A 50 9.21 8.06 -16.86
C GLY A 50 7.82 8.20 -17.48
N LYS A 51 7.23 9.39 -17.37
CA LYS A 51 5.90 9.72 -17.90
C LYS A 51 5.71 9.32 -19.38
N LYS A 52 6.70 9.58 -20.24
CA LYS A 52 6.67 9.22 -21.67
C LYS A 52 6.67 7.70 -21.91
N ALA A 53 7.18 6.91 -20.96
CA ALA A 53 7.15 5.45 -21.01
C ALA A 53 5.87 4.85 -20.40
N GLY A 54 4.84 5.67 -20.14
CA GLY A 54 3.62 5.23 -19.47
C GLY A 54 3.86 4.88 -18.00
N GLY A 55 4.71 5.65 -17.32
CA GLY A 55 4.89 5.58 -15.88
C GLY A 55 3.62 5.95 -15.11
N LEU A 56 3.38 5.23 -14.02
CA LEU A 56 2.28 5.48 -13.10
C LEU A 56 2.79 5.55 -11.66
N CYS A 57 2.18 6.40 -10.86
CA CYS A 57 2.34 6.47 -9.42
C CYS A 57 1.05 6.02 -8.74
N VAL A 58 1.19 5.38 -7.57
CA VAL A 58 0.05 5.02 -6.72
C VAL A 58 -0.53 6.29 -6.06
N GLU A 59 -1.85 6.44 -6.07
CA GLU A 59 -2.54 7.54 -5.41
C GLU A 59 -2.59 7.31 -3.88
N LEU A 60 -2.19 8.31 -3.09
CA LEU A 60 -1.93 8.14 -1.66
C LEU A 60 -3.18 7.79 -0.84
N LYS A 61 -4.33 8.41 -1.12
CA LYS A 61 -5.59 8.11 -0.42
C LYS A 61 -6.04 6.68 -0.71
N SER A 62 -5.95 6.23 -1.97
CA SER A 62 -6.29 4.88 -2.39
C SER A 62 -5.43 3.83 -1.69
N LEU A 63 -4.12 4.08 -1.55
CA LEU A 63 -3.20 3.23 -0.81
C LEU A 63 -3.55 3.16 0.68
N LYS A 64 -3.92 4.29 1.28
CA LYS A 64 -4.39 4.33 2.68
C LYS A 64 -5.65 3.50 2.86
N LEU A 65 -6.64 3.65 1.97
CA LEU A 65 -7.89 2.87 2.03
C LEU A 65 -7.64 1.37 1.82
N TYR A 66 -6.74 1.01 0.91
CA TYR A 66 -6.30 -0.37 0.71
C TYR A 66 -5.72 -0.95 2.01
N PHE A 67 -4.79 -0.27 2.69
CA PHE A 67 -4.26 -0.74 3.97
C PHE A 67 -5.31 -0.80 5.08
N GLN A 68 -6.25 0.13 5.13
CA GLN A 68 -7.34 0.09 6.09
C GLN A 68 -8.30 -1.08 5.85
N SER A 69 -8.39 -1.61 4.62
CA SER A 69 -9.21 -2.79 4.33
C SER A 69 -8.74 -4.07 5.06
N PHE A 70 -7.51 -4.09 5.59
CA PHE A 70 -6.99 -5.19 6.40
C PHE A 70 -7.44 -5.16 7.85
N ARG A 71 -8.05 -4.06 8.33
CA ARG A 71 -8.29 -3.80 9.76
C ARG A 71 -8.97 -4.95 10.51
N ASN A 72 -9.91 -5.63 9.87
CA ASN A 72 -10.69 -6.71 10.46
C ASN A 72 -10.35 -8.09 9.83
N GLU A 73 -9.29 -8.16 9.04
CA GLU A 73 -8.89 -9.38 8.35
C GLU A 73 -7.96 -10.21 9.23
N GLY A 74 -8.31 -11.49 9.40
CA GLY A 74 -7.46 -12.48 10.06
C GLY A 74 -6.31 -12.88 9.14
N ILE A 75 -5.11 -12.33 9.33
CA ILE A 75 -3.98 -12.51 8.39
C ILE A 75 -2.62 -12.55 9.11
N TYR A 76 -1.73 -13.41 8.64
CA TYR A 76 -0.32 -13.41 9.04
C TYR A 76 0.44 -12.28 8.32
N TYR A 77 1.37 -11.62 9.02
CA TYR A 77 2.12 -10.49 8.45
C TYR A 77 2.90 -10.85 7.19
N GLU A 78 3.41 -12.08 7.12
CA GLU A 78 4.11 -12.63 5.98
C GLU A 78 3.24 -12.71 4.70
N ALA A 79 1.91 -12.68 4.86
CA ALA A 79 0.97 -12.68 3.73
C ALA A 79 0.53 -11.28 3.30
N VAL A 80 0.99 -10.22 3.98
CA VAL A 80 0.70 -8.81 3.64
C VAL A 80 1.66 -8.30 2.55
N THR A 81 2.88 -8.86 2.47
CA THR A 81 3.94 -8.53 1.50
C THR A 81 3.82 -9.29 0.20
#